data_AF-A0A1G7U6G5-F1
#
_entry.id   AF-A0A1G7U6G5-F1
#
_cell.length_a   1.000
_cell.length_b   1.000
_cell.length_c   1.000
_cell.angle_alpha   90.00
_cell.angle_beta   90.00
_cell.angle_gamma   90.00
#
_symmetry.space_group_name_H-M   'P 1'
#
loop_
_entity.id
_entity.type
_entity.pdbx_description
1 polymer ?
#
loop_
_entity_poly.entity_id
_entity_poly.type
_entity_poly.pdbx_seq_one_letter_code
_entity_poly.pdbx_strand_id
1 'polypeptide(L)'
;MKSNNYAPRVSQEKAQVIIRGLKLLVDEKKYRNPKLSAKQFADELNIDHRLISVVVKREHGMTFPAYVNHYRVRELCKLLRNDNSECSVSVELMALKAGFASRQSMSLAFAKELGTSPSEYRKRFSKKE
;
A
#
# COMPACT_ATOMS: atom_id res chain seq x y z
N MET A 1 -1.68 -27.76 -12.56
CA MET A 1 -2.59 -26.71 -12.03
C MET A 1 -2.95 -25.79 -13.20
N LYS A 2 -4.24 -25.51 -13.41
CA LYS A 2 -4.73 -24.81 -14.61
C LYS A 2 -4.31 -23.33 -14.59
N SER A 3 -3.27 -22.97 -15.32
CA SER A 3 -2.94 -21.57 -15.65
C SER A 3 -3.93 -21.10 -16.71
N ASN A 4 -5.11 -20.63 -16.27
CA ASN A 4 -6.07 -20.00 -17.16
C ASN A 4 -5.52 -18.65 -17.60
N ASN A 5 -4.85 -18.63 -18.76
CA ASN A 5 -4.09 -17.49 -19.26
C ASN A 5 -4.96 -16.48 -20.05
N TYR A 6 -6.15 -16.15 -19.53
CA TYR A 6 -6.97 -15.06 -20.05
C TYR A 6 -6.60 -13.77 -19.34
N ALA A 7 -5.44 -13.20 -19.67
CA ALA A 7 -5.18 -11.81 -19.32
C ALA A 7 -6.15 -10.95 -20.16
N PRO A 8 -7.14 -10.27 -19.55
CA PRO A 8 -8.06 -9.44 -20.31
C PRO A 8 -7.27 -8.38 -21.09
N ARG A 9 -7.60 -8.23 -22.39
CA ARG A 9 -6.96 -7.24 -23.25
C ARG A 9 -7.36 -5.84 -22.77
N VAL A 10 -6.41 -5.14 -22.15
CA VAL A 10 -6.62 -3.76 -21.69
C VAL A 10 -6.39 -2.82 -22.88
N SER A 11 -7.40 -2.00 -23.22
CA SER A 11 -7.20 -0.94 -24.21
C SER A 11 -6.22 0.11 -23.67
N GLN A 12 -5.49 0.79 -24.56
CA GLN A 12 -4.54 1.82 -24.17
C GLN A 12 -5.21 2.95 -23.36
N GLU A 13 -6.41 3.35 -23.75
CA GLU A 13 -7.21 4.36 -23.03
C GLU A 13 -7.53 3.93 -21.60
N LYS A 14 -8.01 2.70 -21.39
CA LYS A 14 -8.32 2.18 -20.06
C LYS A 14 -7.06 2.06 -19.20
N ALA A 15 -5.94 1.61 -19.79
CA ALA A 15 -4.66 1.56 -19.09
C ALA A 15 -4.24 2.95 -18.61
N GLN A 16 -4.38 3.98 -19.45
CA GLN A 16 -4.05 5.36 -19.09
C GLN A 16 -4.96 5.94 -17.99
N VAL A 17 -6.26 5.60 -18.00
CA VAL A 17 -7.17 5.98 -16.89
C VAL A 17 -6.71 5.34 -15.58
N ILE A 18 -6.38 4.04 -15.59
CA ILE A 18 -5.91 3.33 -14.40
C ILE A 18 -4.58 3.93 -13.89
N ILE A 19 -3.61 4.17 -14.77
CA ILE A 19 -2.31 4.76 -14.42
C ILE A 19 -2.50 6.15 -13.79
N ARG A 20 -3.36 7.00 -14.35
CA ARG A 20 -3.69 8.30 -13.76
C ARG A 20 -4.37 8.16 -12.40
N GLY A 21 -5.32 7.23 -12.28
CA GLY A 21 -5.96 6.91 -11.00
C GLY A 21 -4.96 6.44 -9.93
N LEU A 22 -3.95 5.65 -10.31
CA LEU A 22 -2.91 5.17 -9.39
C LEU A 22 -2.04 6.32 -8.88
N LYS A 23 -1.76 7.32 -9.72
CA LYS A 23 -1.07 8.56 -9.31
C LYS A 23 -1.92 9.33 -8.30
N LEU A 24 -3.19 9.60 -8.61
CA LEU A 24 -4.11 10.29 -7.71
C LEU A 24 -4.29 9.55 -6.36
N LEU A 25 -4.37 8.21 -6.39
CA LEU A 25 -4.43 7.38 -5.17
C LEU A 25 -3.24 7.66 -4.24
N VAL A 26 -2.05 7.86 -4.80
CA VAL A 26 -0.83 8.17 -4.04
C VAL A 26 -0.81 9.63 -3.60
N ASP A 27 -1.08 10.55 -4.51
CA ASP A 27 -1.02 11.99 -4.27
C ASP A 27 -2.02 12.42 -3.18
N GLU A 28 -3.24 11.91 -3.26
CA GLU A 28 -4.31 12.15 -2.28
C GLU A 28 -4.21 11.24 -1.05
N LYS A 29 -3.18 10.39 -0.98
CA LYS A 29 -2.95 9.43 0.11
C LYS A 29 -4.15 8.51 0.39
N LYS A 30 -4.93 8.15 -0.64
CA LYS A 30 -6.05 7.20 -0.53
C LYS A 30 -5.62 5.84 0.00
N TYR A 31 -4.34 5.47 -0.14
CA TYR A 31 -3.76 4.28 0.49
C TYR A 31 -3.93 4.25 2.03
N ARG A 32 -4.16 5.38 2.69
CA ARG A 32 -4.47 5.46 4.13
C ARG A 32 -5.87 4.94 4.48
N ASN A 33 -6.76 4.76 3.51
CA ASN A 33 -8.05 4.13 3.77
C ASN A 33 -7.86 2.62 3.97
N PRO A 34 -8.16 2.07 5.16
CA PRO A 34 -7.98 0.64 5.43
C PRO A 34 -8.91 -0.26 4.62
N LYS A 35 -10.03 0.27 4.10
CA LYS A 35 -10.97 -0.49 3.27
C LYS A 35 -10.53 -0.61 1.81
N LEU A 36 -9.57 0.22 1.38
CA LEU A 36 -9.13 0.31 -0.02
C LEU A 36 -8.76 -1.06 -0.57
N SER A 37 -9.49 -1.45 -1.62
CA SER A 37 -9.30 -2.70 -2.34
C SER A 37 -9.26 -2.43 -3.84
N ALA A 38 -8.76 -3.40 -4.63
CA ALA A 38 -8.75 -3.28 -6.08
C ALA A 38 -10.17 -3.10 -6.64
N LYS A 39 -11.18 -3.71 -5.99
CA LYS A 39 -12.59 -3.55 -6.35
C LYS A 39 -13.06 -2.12 -6.11
N GLN A 40 -12.88 -1.58 -4.90
CA GLN A 40 -13.27 -0.20 -4.59
C GLN A 40 -12.59 0.81 -5.51
N PHE A 41 -11.31 0.62 -5.78
CA PHE A 41 -10.58 1.49 -6.71
C PHE A 41 -11.10 1.37 -8.15
N ALA A 42 -11.51 0.18 -8.58
CA ALA A 42 -12.11 -0.01 -9.89
C ALA A 42 -13.50 0.63 -9.99
N ASP A 43 -14.30 0.51 -8.92
CA ASP A 43 -15.62 1.14 -8.81
C ASP A 43 -15.51 2.67 -8.89
N GLU A 44 -14.51 3.28 -8.21
CA GLU A 44 -14.22 4.72 -8.31
C GLU A 44 -13.87 5.18 -9.73
N LEU A 45 -13.26 4.32 -10.52
CA LEU A 45 -12.87 4.60 -11.91
C LEU A 45 -13.92 4.15 -12.94
N ASN A 46 -15.01 3.51 -12.50
CA ASN A 46 -15.98 2.83 -13.35
C ASN A 46 -15.34 1.83 -14.33
N ILE A 47 -14.42 1.00 -13.82
CA ILE A 47 -13.62 0.02 -14.57
C ILE A 47 -13.77 -1.37 -13.94
N ASP A 48 -13.61 -2.44 -14.73
CA ASP A 48 -13.52 -3.81 -14.19
C ASP A 48 -12.23 -4.00 -13.36
N HIS A 49 -12.39 -4.39 -12.10
CA HIS A 49 -11.30 -4.70 -11.16
C HIS A 49 -10.23 -5.67 -11.68
N ARG A 50 -10.57 -6.55 -12.64
CA ARG A 50 -9.59 -7.44 -13.30
C ARG A 50 -8.54 -6.63 -14.06
N LEU A 51 -8.95 -5.53 -14.70
CA LEU A 51 -8.04 -4.65 -15.45
C LEU A 51 -7.09 -3.91 -14.50
N ILE A 52 -7.55 -3.53 -13.30
CA ILE A 52 -6.68 -2.94 -12.27
C ILE A 52 -5.51 -3.87 -11.96
N SER A 53 -5.81 -5.15 -11.70
CA SER A 53 -4.78 -6.12 -11.35
C SER A 53 -3.78 -6.34 -12.49
N VAL A 54 -4.26 -6.40 -13.74
CA VAL A 54 -3.40 -6.55 -14.92
C VAL A 54 -2.50 -5.34 -15.11
N VAL A 55 -3.06 -4.12 -15.07
CA VAL A 55 -2.29 -2.90 -15.27
C VAL A 55 -1.28 -2.69 -14.16
N VAL A 56 -1.67 -2.86 -12.89
CA VAL A 56 -0.73 -2.68 -11.77
C VAL A 56 0.43 -3.68 -11.85
N LYS A 57 0.12 -4.95 -12.20
CA LYS A 57 1.16 -5.96 -12.36
C LYS A 57 2.10 -5.65 -13.52
N ARG A 58 1.58 -5.12 -14.62
CA ARG A 58 2.36 -4.71 -15.79
C ARG A 58 3.24 -3.49 -15.49
N GLU A 59 2.69 -2.45 -14.88
CA GLU A 59 3.38 -1.16 -14.68
C GLU A 59 4.33 -1.17 -13.48
N HIS A 60 4.02 -1.95 -12.44
CA HIS A 60 4.77 -1.94 -11.18
C HIS A 60 5.36 -3.31 -10.79
N GLY A 61 5.14 -4.36 -11.57
CA GLY A 61 5.66 -5.70 -11.29
C GLY A 61 5.02 -6.39 -10.07
N MET A 62 4.04 -5.78 -9.42
CA MET A 62 3.45 -6.24 -8.16
C MET A 62 1.92 -6.29 -8.20
N THR A 63 1.29 -6.97 -7.25
CA THR A 63 -0.17 -7.00 -7.15
C THR A 63 -0.71 -5.69 -6.58
N PHE A 64 -1.98 -5.35 -6.82
CA PHE A 64 -2.58 -4.13 -6.26
C PHE A 64 -2.48 -4.05 -4.72
N PRO A 65 -2.74 -5.12 -3.94
CA PRO A 65 -2.51 -5.08 -2.49
C PRO A 65 -1.05 -4.81 -2.11
N ALA A 66 -0.09 -5.38 -2.86
CA ALA A 66 1.34 -5.12 -2.63
C ALA A 66 1.71 -3.67 -2.96
N TYR A 67 1.16 -3.11 -4.04
CA TYR A 67 1.32 -1.71 -4.41
C TYR A 67 0.80 -0.77 -3.33
N VAL A 68 -0.42 -0.98 -2.84
CA VAL A 68 -0.97 -0.17 -1.74
C VAL A 68 -0.11 -0.32 -0.48
N ASN A 69 0.26 -1.54 -0.11
CA ASN A 69 1.07 -1.79 1.07
C ASN A 69 2.45 -1.14 0.99
N HIS A 70 3.07 -1.05 -0.19
CA HIS A 70 4.32 -0.32 -0.38
C HIS A 70 4.23 1.13 0.12
N TYR A 71 3.17 1.85 -0.27
CA TYR A 71 2.96 3.21 0.20
C TYR A 71 2.60 3.28 1.69
N ARG A 72 1.83 2.31 2.21
CA ARG A 72 1.52 2.24 3.65
C ARG A 72 2.78 2.00 4.50
N VAL A 73 3.69 1.12 4.07
CA VAL A 73 4.97 0.87 4.75
C VAL A 73 5.84 2.11 4.74
N ARG A 74 5.95 2.80 3.58
CA ARG A 74 6.69 4.07 3.48
C ARG A 74 6.10 5.16 4.37
N GLU A 75 4.78 5.25 4.48
CA GLU A 75 4.10 6.16 5.38
C GLU A 75 4.39 5.82 6.85
N LEU A 76 4.29 4.54 7.22
CA LEU A 76 4.62 4.09 8.57
C LEU A 76 6.08 4.38 8.92
N CYS A 77 7.01 4.19 7.98
CA CYS A 77 8.41 4.56 8.16
C CYS A 77 8.59 6.05 8.46
N LYS A 78 7.86 6.93 7.77
CA LYS A 78 7.89 8.38 8.04
C LYS A 78 7.38 8.68 9.44
N LEU A 79 6.26 8.08 9.84
CA LEU A 79 5.68 8.25 11.17
C LEU A 79 6.64 7.77 12.27
N LEU A 80 7.26 6.60 12.10
CA LEU A 80 8.20 6.03 13.07
C LEU A 80 9.50 6.83 13.19
N ARG A 81 9.95 7.50 12.12
CA ARG A 81 11.15 8.36 12.15
C ARG A 81 10.87 9.74 12.75
N ASN A 82 9.65 10.25 12.60
CA ASN A 82 9.27 11.58 13.05
C ASN A 82 8.65 11.57 14.47
N ASP A 83 8.57 10.40 15.11
CA ASP A 83 8.09 10.28 16.48
C ASP A 83 9.17 10.73 17.48
N ASN A 84 9.24 12.05 17.67
CA ASN A 84 10.07 12.70 18.69
C ASN A 84 9.30 12.93 20.00
N SER A 85 8.11 12.33 20.15
CA SER A 85 7.21 12.65 21.26
C SER A 85 7.63 11.91 22.54
N GLU A 86 7.66 12.63 23.67
CA GLU A 86 7.88 12.02 25.00
C GLU A 86 6.77 11.02 25.35
N CYS A 87 5.57 11.22 24.80
CA CYS A 87 4.46 10.28 24.84
C CYS A 87 4.51 9.34 23.62
N SER A 88 5.41 8.33 23.66
CA SER A 88 5.54 7.29 22.62
C SER A 88 4.17 6.82 22.09
N VAL A 89 3.79 7.29 20.89
CA VAL A 89 2.60 6.79 20.21
C VAL A 89 2.83 5.33 19.85
N SER A 90 1.83 4.47 20.09
CA SER A 90 1.98 3.05 19.79
C SER A 90 2.17 2.81 18.29
N VAL A 91 3.00 1.81 17.95
CA VAL A 91 3.24 1.39 16.56
C VAL A 91 1.92 1.02 15.88
N GLU A 92 0.97 0.46 16.62
CA GLU A 92 -0.38 0.14 16.16
C GLU A 92 -1.17 1.38 15.74
N LEU A 93 -1.12 2.46 16.52
CA LEU A 93 -1.83 3.68 16.16
C LEU A 93 -1.22 4.34 14.93
N MET A 94 0.10 4.31 14.79
CA MET A 94 0.77 4.78 13.57
C MET A 94 0.42 3.90 12.36
N ALA A 95 0.35 2.59 12.54
CA ALA A 95 -0.06 1.66 11.49
C ALA A 95 -1.50 1.95 11.01
N LEU A 96 -2.42 2.24 11.93
CA LEU A 96 -3.77 2.69 11.60
C LEU A 96 -3.76 4.00 10.79
N LYS A 97 -2.96 4.99 11.18
CA LYS A 97 -2.77 6.25 10.43
C LYS A 97 -2.18 6.02 9.03
N ALA A 98 -1.31 5.02 8.89
CA ALA A 98 -0.75 4.61 7.61
C ALA A 98 -1.74 3.81 6.74
N GLY A 99 -2.89 3.38 7.29
CA GLY A 99 -3.97 2.70 6.57
C GLY A 99 -3.98 1.18 6.70
N PHE A 100 -3.23 0.60 7.65
CA PHE A 100 -3.32 -0.83 7.91
C PHE A 100 -4.59 -1.16 8.69
N ALA A 101 -5.32 -2.18 8.22
CA ALA A 101 -6.55 -2.65 8.87
C ALA A 101 -6.28 -3.56 10.08
N SER A 102 -5.08 -4.15 10.18
CA SER A 102 -4.73 -5.06 11.28
C SER A 102 -3.22 -5.12 11.52
N ARG A 103 -2.82 -5.50 12.74
CA ARG A 103 -1.42 -5.73 13.12
C ARG A 103 -0.75 -6.78 12.23
N GLN A 104 -1.47 -7.86 11.89
CA GLN A 104 -0.93 -8.92 11.03
C GLN A 104 -0.62 -8.43 9.62
N SER A 105 -1.54 -7.67 9.00
CA SER A 105 -1.32 -7.09 7.67
C SER A 105 -0.14 -6.14 7.64
N MET A 106 0.00 -5.33 8.69
CA MET A 106 1.14 -4.43 8.89
C MET A 106 2.45 -5.21 9.02
N SER A 107 2.52 -6.20 9.93
CA SER A 107 3.75 -6.95 10.16
C SER A 107 4.23 -7.70 8.92
N LEU A 108 3.30 -8.35 8.19
CA LEU A 108 3.64 -9.08 6.96
C LEU A 108 4.14 -8.14 5.86
N ALA A 109 3.47 -7.00 5.64
CA ALA A 109 3.88 -6.03 4.63
C ALA A 109 5.24 -5.42 4.96
N PHE A 110 5.43 -5.00 6.22
CA PHE A 110 6.65 -4.35 6.68
C PHE A 110 7.85 -5.30 6.62
N ALA A 111 7.69 -6.54 7.10
CA ALA A 111 8.74 -7.55 7.03
C ALA A 111 9.09 -7.93 5.58
N LYS A 112 8.07 -8.07 4.72
CA LYS A 112 8.28 -8.37 3.29
C LYS A 112 9.09 -7.28 2.57
N GLU A 113 8.90 -6.02 2.94
CA GLU A 113 9.53 -4.90 2.26
C GLU A 113 10.87 -4.48 2.87
N LEU A 114 11.02 -4.56 4.18
CA LEU A 114 12.17 -4.02 4.91
C LEU A 114 12.98 -5.07 5.67
N GLY A 115 12.55 -6.33 5.68
CA GLY A 115 13.25 -7.43 6.35
C GLY A 115 13.33 -7.31 7.87
N THR A 116 12.53 -6.44 8.49
CA THR A 116 12.56 -6.16 9.93
C THR A 116 11.14 -5.90 10.46
N SER A 117 10.97 -5.88 11.78
CA SER A 117 9.72 -5.44 12.41
C SER A 117 9.66 -3.91 12.52
N PRO A 118 8.46 -3.29 12.56
CA PRO A 118 8.36 -1.85 12.75
C PRO A 118 8.84 -1.39 14.13
N SER A 119 8.69 -2.21 15.18
CA SER A 119 9.24 -1.90 16.51
C SER A 119 10.77 -1.83 16.48
N GLU A 120 11.41 -2.78 15.79
CA GLU A 120 12.87 -2.80 15.64
C GLU A 120 13.35 -1.66 14.76
N TYR A 121 12.59 -1.34 13.70
CA TYR A 121 12.85 -0.18 12.87
C TYR A 121 12.78 1.13 13.66
N ARG A 122 11.77 1.30 14.53
CA ARG A 122 11.64 2.47 15.41
C ARG A 122 12.85 2.68 16.31
N LYS A 123 13.37 1.61 16.91
CA LYS A 123 14.57 1.68 17.78
C LYS A 123 15.79 2.24 17.09
N ARG A 124 15.93 2.03 15.77
CA ARG A 124 17.05 2.57 14.98
C ARG A 124 17.05 4.10 14.91
N PHE A 125 15.88 4.72 15.06
CA PHE A 125 15.70 6.17 14.98
C PHE A 125 15.41 6.81 16.35
N SER A 126 15.05 6.02 17.37
CA SER A 126 14.80 6.51 18.72
C SER A 126 16.09 6.75 19.55
N LYS A 127 17.23 7.06 18.92
CA LYS A 127 18.44 7.40 19.67
C LYS A 127 18.21 8.73 20.39
N LYS A 128 17.99 8.62 21.70
CA LYS A 128 18.31 9.66 22.68
C LYS A 128 19.81 9.97 22.54
N GLU A 129 20.14 11.22 22.24
CA GLU A 129 21.29 11.84 22.91
C GLU A 129 20.91 12.16 24.35
#